data_AF-A0A9E2ZHW8-F1
#
_entry.id   AF-A0A9E2ZHW8-F1
#
_cell.length_a   1.000
_cell.length_b   1.000
_cell.length_c   1.000
_cell.angle_alpha   90.00
_cell.angle_beta   90.00
_cell.angle_gamma   90.00
#
_symmetry.space_group_name_H-M   'P 1'
#
loop_
_entity.id
_entity.type
_entity.pdbx_description
1 polymer ?
#
loop_
_entity_poly.entity_id
_entity_poly.type
_entity_poly.pdbx_seq_one_letter_code
_entity_poly.pdbx_strand_id
1 'polypeptide(L)'
;MSSKASITVLRAREEVERLWRDSKYRSDSIEKADAAVRFVDAPGDRGTEIHVDVQKSAPGGKLGEAVQKVLGTEPLAKVKDDLRRFKQLVETGVIVRSEGVPEGELLERKRGQRAAQPLEPSELNEVGV
;
A
#
# COMPACT_ATOMS: atom_id res chain seq x y z
N MET A 1 -4.21 -15.90 -12.26
CA MET A 1 -3.89 -16.12 -10.83
C MET A 1 -4.37 -14.90 -10.05
N SER A 2 -5.14 -15.09 -8.98
CA SER A 2 -5.58 -13.98 -8.13
C SER A 2 -4.43 -13.53 -7.22
N SER A 3 -4.38 -12.25 -6.87
CA SER A 3 -3.36 -11.70 -5.97
C SER A 3 -3.98 -11.40 -4.61
N LYS A 4 -3.33 -11.87 -3.54
CA LYS A 4 -3.84 -11.79 -2.17
C LYS A 4 -3.01 -10.83 -1.33
N ALA A 5 -3.69 -10.09 -0.46
CA ALA A 5 -3.09 -9.30 0.61
C ALA A 5 -3.86 -9.54 1.91
N SER A 6 -3.16 -9.53 3.04
CA SER A 6 -3.79 -9.57 4.35
C SER A 6 -3.10 -8.64 5.34
N ILE A 7 -3.87 -8.16 6.31
CA ILE A 7 -3.36 -7.38 7.45
C ILE A 7 -4.19 -7.64 8.70
N THR A 8 -3.55 -7.69 9.86
CA THR A 8 -4.22 -7.77 11.15
C THR A 8 -4.49 -6.37 11.72
N VAL A 9 -5.69 -6.14 12.24
CA VAL A 9 -6.11 -4.92 12.91
C VAL A 9 -6.49 -5.24 14.36
N LEU A 10 -5.90 -4.51 15.32
CA LEU A 10 -6.04 -4.66 16.77
C LEU A 10 -7.38 -4.06 17.27
N ARG A 11 -8.48 -4.53 16.68
CA ARG A 11 -9.87 -4.18 17.01
C ARG A 11 -10.78 -5.39 16.81
N ALA A 12 -11.93 -5.36 17.48
CA ALA A 12 -12.97 -6.38 17.33
C ALA A 12 -13.53 -6.38 15.91
N ARG A 13 -14.01 -7.54 15.47
CA ARG A 13 -14.47 -7.76 14.09
C ARG A 13 -15.59 -6.82 13.69
N GLU A 14 -16.59 -6.64 14.55
CA GLU A 14 -17.74 -5.77 14.30
C GLU A 14 -17.30 -4.32 14.08
N GLU A 15 -16.32 -3.88 14.85
CA GLU A 15 -15.77 -2.53 14.73
C GLU A 15 -14.99 -2.37 13.42
N VAL A 16 -14.16 -3.35 13.07
CA VAL A 16 -13.41 -3.34 11.80
C VAL A 16 -14.35 -3.33 10.61
N GLU A 17 -15.38 -4.19 10.59
CA GLU A 17 -16.36 -4.25 9.51
C GLU A 17 -17.16 -2.94 9.39
N ARG A 18 -17.54 -2.33 10.52
CA ARG A 18 -18.22 -1.02 10.54
C ARG A 18 -17.33 0.09 9.97
N LEU A 19 -16.09 0.19 10.44
CA LEU A 19 -15.14 1.20 9.98
C LEU A 19 -14.75 1.02 8.52
N TRP A 20 -14.66 -0.23 8.04
CA TRP A 20 -14.39 -0.54 6.63
C TRP A 20 -15.49 -0.08 5.66
N ARG A 21 -16.74 -0.04 6.14
CA ARG A 21 -17.89 0.42 5.35
C ARG A 21 -18.04 1.94 5.35
N ASP A 22 -17.44 2.61 6.33
CA ASP A 22 -17.45 4.06 6.41
C ASP A 22 -16.50 4.64 5.34
N SER A 23 -17.06 5.45 4.45
CA SER A 23 -16.34 6.09 3.34
C SER A 23 -15.16 6.95 3.82
N LYS A 24 -15.16 7.40 5.07
CA LYS A 24 -14.03 8.12 5.67
C LYS A 24 -12.74 7.29 5.71
N TYR A 25 -12.85 5.98 5.83
CA TYR A 25 -11.72 5.06 6.00
C TYR A 25 -11.44 4.22 4.75
N ARG A 26 -12.35 4.26 3.76
CA ARG A 26 -12.29 3.44 2.57
C ARG A 26 -11.55 4.17 1.45
N SER A 27 -10.53 3.53 0.88
CA SER A 27 -9.73 4.11 -0.20
C SER A 27 -10.31 3.78 -1.59
N ASP A 28 -10.12 4.70 -2.52
CA ASP A 28 -10.53 4.58 -3.93
C ASP A 28 -9.96 3.33 -4.63
N SER A 29 -8.76 2.87 -4.24
CA SER A 29 -8.08 1.78 -4.96
C SER A 29 -8.76 0.43 -4.74
N ILE A 30 -9.28 0.18 -3.54
CA ILE A 30 -9.98 -1.07 -3.23
C ILE A 30 -11.33 -1.14 -3.93
N GLU A 31 -12.03 0.00 -4.05
CA GLU A 31 -13.29 0.08 -4.80
C GLU A 31 -13.08 -0.16 -6.30
N LYS A 32 -11.99 0.37 -6.86
CA LYS A 32 -11.67 0.24 -8.30
C LYS A 32 -11.12 -1.15 -8.68
N ALA A 33 -10.62 -1.93 -7.71
CA ALA A 33 -9.88 -3.16 -7.97
C ALA A 33 -10.75 -4.43 -8.10
N ASP A 34 -12.09 -4.33 -8.01
CA ASP A 34 -13.03 -5.47 -8.00
C ASP A 34 -12.54 -6.60 -7.06
N ALA A 35 -12.31 -6.24 -5.80
CA ALA A 35 -11.64 -7.07 -4.82
C ALA A 35 -12.64 -7.74 -3.86
N ALA A 36 -12.48 -9.04 -3.63
CA ALA A 36 -13.22 -9.76 -2.61
C ALA A 36 -12.54 -9.58 -1.24
N VAL A 37 -13.31 -9.15 -0.23
CA VAL A 37 -12.80 -8.88 1.12
C VAL A 37 -13.44 -9.83 2.13
N ARG A 38 -12.63 -10.43 3.01
CA ARG A 38 -13.10 -11.28 4.11
C ARG A 38 -12.47 -10.81 5.42
N PHE A 39 -13.25 -10.91 6.50
CA PHE A 39 -12.83 -10.61 7.86
C PHE A 39 -12.84 -11.91 8.66
N VAL A 40 -11.75 -12.19 9.36
CA VAL A 40 -11.61 -13.37 10.24
C VAL A 40 -10.96 -12.96 11.54
N ASP A 41 -11.28 -13.63 12.63
CA ASP A 41 -10.63 -13.37 13.92
C ASP A 41 -9.15 -13.73 13.83
N ALA A 42 -8.29 -12.82 14.30
CA ALA A 42 -6.86 -13.03 14.30
C ALA A 42 -6.47 -14.01 15.42
N PRO A 43 -5.51 -14.91 15.16
CA PRO A 43 -5.06 -15.85 16.16
C PRO A 43 -4.42 -15.15 17.36
N GLY A 44 -4.72 -15.68 18.55
CA GLY A 44 -4.17 -15.21 19.82
C GLY A 44 -4.81 -13.91 20.35
N ASP A 45 -6.09 -13.68 20.07
CA ASP A 45 -6.84 -12.49 20.52
C ASP A 45 -6.21 -11.16 20.07
N ARG A 46 -5.65 -11.15 18.85
CA ARG A 46 -4.97 -9.99 18.26
C ARG A 46 -5.88 -9.17 17.36
N GLY A 47 -7.19 -9.20 17.61
CA GLY A 47 -8.21 -8.51 16.82
C GLY A 47 -8.61 -9.28 15.56
N THR A 48 -8.61 -8.62 14.41
CA THR A 48 -9.23 -9.11 13.17
C THR A 48 -8.25 -9.09 12.01
N GLU A 49 -8.17 -10.15 11.21
CA GLU A 49 -7.48 -10.14 9.93
C GLU A 49 -8.43 -9.75 8.79
N ILE A 50 -7.98 -8.81 7.96
CA ILE A 50 -8.62 -8.45 6.70
C ILE A 50 -7.89 -9.16 5.57
N HIS A 51 -8.62 -9.95 4.77
CA HIS A 51 -8.10 -10.69 3.62
C HIS A 51 -8.70 -10.09 2.35
N VAL A 52 -7.86 -9.59 1.45
CA VAL A 52 -8.26 -9.00 0.18
C VAL A 52 -7.74 -9.86 -0.97
N ASP A 53 -8.65 -10.28 -1.83
CA ASP A 53 -8.37 -11.04 -3.05
C ASP A 53 -8.73 -10.19 -4.26
N VAL A 54 -7.71 -9.79 -5.03
CA VAL A 54 -7.86 -8.91 -6.20
C VAL A 54 -7.84 -9.76 -7.47
N GLN A 55 -8.89 -9.64 -8.28
CA GLN A 55 -8.91 -10.25 -9.60
C GLN A 55 -7.96 -9.51 -10.55
N LYS A 56 -7.06 -10.24 -11.21
CA LYS A 56 -6.29 -9.70 -12.33
C LYS A 56 -7.16 -9.76 -13.58
N SER A 57 -7.77 -8.64 -13.97
CA SER A 57 -8.32 -8.48 -15.32
C SER A 57 -7.15 -8.43 -16.30
N ALA A 58 -7.11 -9.37 -17.25
CA ALA A 58 -6.09 -9.43 -18.30
C ALA A 58 -6.72 -9.02 -19.65
N PRO A 59 -6.61 -7.74 -20.07
CA PRO A 59 -6.99 -7.36 -21.41
C PRO A 59 -5.82 -7.58 -22.37
N GLY A 60 -6.02 -8.44 -23.36
CA GLY A 60 -5.17 -8.56 -24.57
C GLY A 60 -4.03 -9.57 -24.47
N GLY A 61 -3.95 -10.48 -25.47
CA GLY A 61 -2.95 -11.54 -25.62
C GLY A 61 -1.49 -11.06 -25.76
N LYS A 62 -0.65 -11.73 -26.56
CA LYS A 62 0.83 -11.62 -26.58
C LYS A 62 1.47 -10.20 -26.62
N LEU A 63 0.73 -9.13 -26.91
CA LEU A 63 1.18 -7.73 -26.79
C LEU A 63 0.93 -7.09 -25.41
N GLY A 64 0.10 -7.70 -24.56
CA GLY A 64 -0.25 -7.23 -23.21
C GLY A 64 0.74 -7.62 -22.12
N GLU A 65 1.59 -8.64 -22.32
CA GLU A 65 2.54 -9.12 -21.30
C GLU A 65 3.61 -8.08 -20.93
N ALA A 66 4.03 -7.23 -21.88
CA ALA A 66 4.99 -6.16 -21.61
C ALA A 66 4.38 -5.00 -20.81
N VAL A 67 3.11 -4.67 -21.07
CA VAL A 67 2.34 -3.65 -20.33
C VAL A 67 2.00 -4.15 -18.92
N GLN A 68 1.76 -5.45 -18.75
CA GLN A 68 1.51 -6.08 -17.44
C GLN A 68 2.69 -5.97 -16.47
N LYS A 69 3.95 -5.86 -16.92
CA LYS A 69 5.09 -5.70 -16.01
C LYS A 69 5.19 -4.29 -15.42
N VAL A 70 4.60 -3.30 -16.09
CA VAL A 70 4.57 -1.90 -15.63
C VAL A 70 3.25 -1.58 -14.91
N LEU A 71 2.10 -2.06 -15.41
CA LEU A 71 0.79 -1.80 -14.80
C LEU A 71 0.24 -2.94 -13.91
N GLY A 72 0.79 -4.16 -13.97
CA GLY A 72 0.21 -5.34 -13.31
C GLY A 72 0.71 -5.62 -11.88
N THR A 73 1.74 -4.91 -11.42
CA THR A 73 2.24 -4.91 -10.03
C THR A 73 1.63 -3.80 -9.18
N GLU A 74 1.20 -2.70 -9.80
CA GLU A 74 0.61 -1.52 -9.15
C GLU A 74 -0.68 -1.81 -8.33
N PRO A 75 -1.63 -2.65 -8.77
CA PRO A 75 -2.90 -2.83 -8.05
C PRO A 75 -2.72 -3.45 -6.67
N LEU A 76 -1.90 -4.50 -6.56
CA LEU A 76 -1.66 -5.17 -5.29
C LEU A 76 -0.85 -4.28 -4.33
N ALA A 77 0.11 -3.52 -4.87
CA ALA A 77 0.88 -2.57 -4.06
C ALA A 77 -0.04 -1.50 -3.45
N LYS A 78 -0.90 -0.88 -4.26
CA LYS A 78 -1.90 0.09 -3.79
C LYS A 78 -2.84 -0.50 -2.75
N VAL A 79 -3.36 -1.70 -2.96
CA VAL A 79 -4.22 -2.40 -1.98
C VAL A 79 -3.48 -2.64 -0.67
N LYS A 80 -2.20 -3.06 -0.71
CA LYS A 80 -1.39 -3.25 0.50
C LYS A 80 -1.15 -1.94 1.25
N ASP A 81 -0.89 -0.86 0.53
CA ASP A 81 -0.67 0.46 1.14
C ASP A 81 -1.96 1.00 1.76
N ASP A 82 -3.09 0.80 1.10
CA ASP A 82 -4.42 1.17 1.62
C ASP A 82 -4.77 0.37 2.87
N LEU A 83 -4.50 -0.95 2.88
CA LEU A 83 -4.66 -1.78 4.08
C LEU A 83 -3.81 -1.28 5.25
N ARG A 84 -2.56 -0.85 5.01
CA ARG A 84 -1.70 -0.26 6.04
C ARG A 84 -2.24 1.07 6.54
N ARG A 85 -2.68 1.96 5.65
CA ARG A 85 -3.28 3.25 6.03
C ARG A 85 -4.55 3.05 6.84
N PHE A 86 -5.41 2.11 6.43
CA PHE A 86 -6.60 1.73 7.19
C PHE A 86 -6.23 1.28 8.60
N LYS A 87 -5.30 0.32 8.73
CA LYS A 87 -4.82 -0.16 10.04
C LYS A 87 -4.34 1.00 10.91
N GLN A 88 -3.48 1.86 10.38
CA GLN A 88 -2.95 3.02 11.10
C GLN A 88 -4.06 3.95 11.58
N LEU A 89 -4.97 4.37 10.69
CA LEU A 89 -6.09 5.25 11.06
C LEU A 89 -6.98 4.64 12.14
N VAL A 90 -7.31 3.35 12.03
CA VAL A 90 -8.21 2.68 12.97
C VAL A 90 -7.54 2.44 14.34
N GLU A 91 -6.25 2.14 14.35
CA GLU A 91 -5.52 1.81 15.58
C GLU A 91 -5.00 3.03 16.32
N THR A 92 -4.48 4.02 15.59
CA THR A 92 -3.75 5.15 16.16
C THR A 92 -4.43 6.50 15.87
N GLY A 93 -5.40 6.54 14.97
CA GLY A 93 -6.03 7.79 14.52
C GLY A 93 -5.18 8.62 13.55
N VAL A 94 -3.94 8.19 13.24
CA VAL A 94 -2.98 8.97 12.45
C VAL A 94 -2.26 8.09 11.43
N ILE A 95 -2.15 8.55 10.18
CA ILE A 95 -1.30 7.92 9.18
C ILE A 95 0.14 8.40 9.39
N VAL A 96 1.02 7.50 9.82
CA VAL A 96 2.43 7.82 10.03
C VAL A 96 3.10 8.07 8.67
N ARG A 97 3.78 9.21 8.55
CA ARG A 97 4.61 9.56 7.39
C ARG A 97 6.06 9.69 7.83
N SER A 98 6.98 9.31 6.94
CA SER A 98 8.41 9.53 7.16
C SER A 98 8.74 11.01 6.92
N GLU A 99 9.50 11.62 7.83
CA GLU A 99 10.00 12.99 7.66
C GLU A 99 11.02 13.09 6.51
N GLY A 100 11.78 12.02 6.24
CA GLY A 100 12.73 11.96 5.13
C GLY A 100 12.06 11.81 3.75
N VAL A 101 10.78 11.43 3.73
CA VAL A 101 10.00 11.20 2.50
C VAL A 101 8.54 11.65 2.69
N PRO A 102 8.28 12.95 2.92
CA PRO A 102 6.96 13.44 3.32
C PRO A 102 5.87 13.25 2.24
N GLU A 103 6.27 13.24 0.97
CA GLU A 103 5.39 12.96 -0.18
C GLU A 103 5.27 11.46 -0.54
N GLY A 104 6.04 10.58 0.10
CA GLY A 104 6.10 9.15 -0.21
C GLY A 104 7.07 8.77 -1.34
N GLU A 105 7.03 7.51 -1.80
CA GLU A 105 7.95 7.01 -2.83
C GLU A 105 7.68 7.60 -4.22
N LEU A 106 8.26 8.75 -4.52
CA LEU A 106 8.29 9.32 -5.86
C LEU A 106 9.41 8.66 -6.69
N LEU A 107 9.04 8.07 -7.84
CA LEU A 107 9.99 7.46 -8.79
C LEU A 107 11.11 8.42 -9.19
N GLU A 108 10.82 9.72 -9.32
CA GLU A 108 11.81 10.74 -9.64
C GLU A 108 12.92 10.84 -8.59
N ARG A 109 12.58 10.77 -7.31
CA ARG A 109 13.57 10.81 -6.22
C ARG A 109 14.40 9.52 -6.13
N LYS A 110 13.84 8.38 -6.57
CA LYS A 110 14.58 7.12 -6.65
C LYS A 110 15.64 7.12 -7.74
N ARG A 111 15.47 7.90 -8.82
CA ARG A 111 16.44 7.96 -9.92
C ARG A 111 17.78 8.56 -9.53
N GLY A 112 17.80 9.46 -8.55
CA GLY A 112 19.02 10.06 -8.00
C GLY A 112 19.55 9.37 -6.74
N GLN A 113 18.82 8.39 -6.18
CA GLN A 113 19.28 7.66 -5.00
C GLN A 113 20.42 6.71 -5.40
N ARG A 114 21.58 6.91 -4.76
CA ARG A 114 22.73 6.01 -4.82
C ARG A 114 23.05 5.48 -3.42
N ALA A 115 23.86 4.43 -3.36
CA ALA A 115 24.38 3.92 -2.10
C ALA A 115 25.05 5.07 -1.31
N ALA A 116 25.01 5.00 0.02
CA ALA A 116 25.63 6.00 0.88
C ALA A 116 27.15 6.03 0.60
N GLN A 117 27.55 6.97 -0.26
CA GLN A 117 28.92 7.29 -0.61
C GLN A 117 29.18 8.75 -0.22
N PRO A 118 30.43 9.11 0.10
CA PRO A 118 30.79 10.51 0.29
C PRO A 118 30.33 11.35 -0.91
N LEU A 119 29.85 12.57 -0.63
CA LEU A 119 29.54 13.53 -1.69
C LEU A 119 30.84 13.87 -2.43
N GLU A 120 30.76 13.96 -3.76
CA GLU A 120 31.87 14.44 -4.56
C GLU A 120 32.09 15.94 -4.28
N PRO A 121 33.32 16.47 -4.48
CA PRO A 121 33.62 17.87 -4.22
C PRO A 121 32.69 18.87 -4.92
N SER A 122 32.14 18.50 -6.09
CA SER A 122 31.16 19.32 -6.82
C SER A 122 29.78 19.34 -6.15
N GLU A 123 29.38 18.26 -5.49
CA GLU A 123 28.08 18.15 -4.81
C GLU A 123 28.12 18.81 -3.42
N LEU A 124 29.29 18.80 -2.75
CA LEU A 124 29.50 19.52 -1.48
C LEU A 124 29.23 21.03 -1.62
N ASN A 125 29.70 21.63 -2.71
CA ASN A 125 29.42 23.03 -3.03
C ASN A 125 27.92 23.32 -3.22
N GLU A 126 27.15 22.35 -3.72
CA GLU A 126 25.72 22.49 -3.99
C GLU A 126 24.89 22.44 -2.69
N VAL A 127 25.36 21.70 -1.67
CA VAL A 127 24.73 21.61 -0.35
C VAL A 127 25.25 22.64 0.67
N GLY A 128 26.20 23.50 0.26
CA GLY A 128 26.72 24.59 1.08
C GLY A 128 27.59 24.15 2.26
N VAL A 129 28.29 23.01 2.11
CA VAL A 129 29.20 22.43 3.12
C VAL A 129 30.64 22.45 2.62
#